data_AF-A0A963WJ84-F1
#
_entry.id   AF-A0A963WJ84-F1
#
_cell.length_a   1.000
_cell.length_b   1.000
_cell.length_c   1.000
_cell.angle_alpha   90.00
_cell.angle_beta   90.00
_cell.angle_gamma   90.00
#
_symmetry.space_group_name_H-M   'P 1'
#
loop_
_entity.id
_entity.type
_entity.pdbx_description
1 polymer ?
#
loop_
_entity_poly.entity_id
_entity_poly.type
_entity_poly.pdbx_seq_one_letter_code
_entity_poly.pdbx_strand_id
1 'polypeptide(L)'
;MLRFLERLKPHASNAQPGQSNAEVVRHMYRTLLAREPEPEALANATAWLDSGASLDALHETIVTSDEYTGQHPLAHLDSVYRPRNISYFTYRGHYRPLGLSIETVNICNNDCIICPYSSQTRRRQTMPMSLFEKIVSDYEAVGGGPITLTPMVGEVFLDKLLPERLKRLRNSPTISRVSTITNATMVSRYSDEELADIVSYFDRLTVSIYGLDAEEFHIMTRKDRYQAFREGLVKLLRVAGPKKVGLGARHLKKRSDAEIDAWLQSIADDAGVERSDIRFGGTVQYANWSFFDTSTQLPFDAEWTPQPDNREQCALPLISMQVLSNGSVSFCGCADFDGKTELTIGNINDRSLGDMLKDERIRRLWNWQKCGIPEFCKSCSFHMPISALKDLPGTFADPYGTFGG
;
A
#
# COMPACT_ATOMS: atom_id res chain seq x y z
N MET A 1 -10.05 -12.50 -11.95
CA MET A 1 -9.52 -11.70 -13.08
C MET A 1 -10.60 -10.84 -13.73
N LEU A 2 -11.68 -11.42 -14.30
CA LEU A 2 -12.81 -10.65 -14.86
C LEU A 2 -13.59 -9.81 -13.82
N ARG A 3 -13.87 -10.37 -12.62
CA ARG A 3 -14.58 -9.64 -11.54
C ARG A 3 -13.79 -8.51 -10.85
N PHE A 4 -12.47 -8.46 -11.03
CA PHE A 4 -11.61 -7.42 -10.45
C PHE A 4 -11.47 -6.24 -11.42
N LEU A 5 -11.32 -6.54 -12.72
CA LEU A 5 -11.38 -5.55 -13.80
C LEU A 5 -12.79 -4.93 -13.92
N GLU A 6 -13.86 -5.67 -13.68
CA GLU A 6 -15.24 -5.10 -13.64
C GLU A 6 -15.46 -4.12 -12.48
N ARG A 7 -14.76 -4.28 -11.35
CA ARG A 7 -14.83 -3.35 -10.20
C ARG A 7 -13.92 -2.12 -10.33
N LEU A 8 -12.89 -2.21 -11.18
CA LEU A 8 -11.97 -1.13 -11.51
C LEU A 8 -12.28 -0.43 -12.83
N LYS A 9 -13.34 -0.84 -13.54
CA LYS A 9 -13.91 0.01 -14.59
C LYS A 9 -14.30 1.32 -13.91
N PRO A 10 -13.72 2.47 -14.31
CA PRO A 10 -14.31 3.74 -13.91
C PRO A 10 -15.77 3.69 -14.36
N HIS A 11 -16.66 4.26 -13.54
CA HIS A 11 -18.12 4.21 -13.62
C HIS A 11 -18.75 4.73 -14.94
N ALA A 12 -18.09 4.63 -16.10
CA ALA A 12 -18.68 4.82 -17.41
C ALA A 12 -19.91 3.90 -17.64
N SER A 13 -20.02 2.76 -16.94
CA SER A 13 -21.17 1.83 -17.12
C SER A 13 -22.32 1.99 -16.11
N ASN A 14 -22.35 3.06 -15.29
CA ASN A 14 -23.51 3.31 -14.40
C ASN A 14 -24.63 4.10 -15.11
N ALA A 15 -24.80 3.94 -16.43
CA ALA A 15 -26.00 4.42 -17.10
C ALA A 15 -27.19 3.62 -16.55
N GLN A 16 -28.10 4.28 -15.83
CA GLN A 16 -29.34 3.62 -15.42
C GLN A 16 -30.17 3.28 -16.67
N PRO A 17 -30.90 2.15 -16.69
CA PRO A 17 -31.76 1.80 -17.82
C PRO A 17 -32.71 2.96 -18.13
N GLY A 18 -32.61 3.55 -19.33
CA GLY A 18 -33.43 4.68 -19.77
C GLY A 18 -32.78 6.07 -19.71
N GLN A 19 -31.51 6.19 -19.31
CA GLN A 19 -30.78 7.47 -19.31
C GLN A 19 -30.42 7.91 -20.75
N SER A 20 -30.69 9.17 -21.10
CA SER A 20 -30.36 9.73 -22.41
C SER A 20 -28.86 9.98 -22.57
N ASN A 21 -28.34 9.95 -23.81
CA ASN A 21 -26.94 10.25 -24.09
C ASN A 21 -26.53 11.65 -23.58
N ALA A 22 -27.44 12.64 -23.63
CA ALA A 22 -27.19 13.97 -23.07
C ALA A 22 -26.98 13.95 -21.54
N GLU A 23 -27.74 13.13 -20.81
CA GLU A 23 -27.54 12.97 -19.36
C GLU A 23 -26.23 12.26 -19.04
N VAL A 24 -25.82 11.30 -19.87
CA VAL A 24 -24.52 10.62 -19.75
C VAL A 24 -23.38 11.62 -19.96
N VAL A 25 -23.44 12.45 -21.00
CA VAL A 25 -22.44 13.50 -21.25
C VAL A 25 -22.34 14.47 -20.07
N ARG A 26 -23.47 15.01 -19.59
CA ARG A 26 -23.47 15.89 -18.41
C ARG A 26 -22.89 15.20 -17.19
N HIS A 27 -23.23 13.94 -16.97
CA HIS A 27 -22.68 13.15 -15.86
C HIS A 27 -21.15 13.02 -15.97
N MET A 28 -20.61 12.72 -17.16
CA MET A 28 -19.18 12.61 -17.38
C MET A 28 -18.45 13.93 -17.17
N TYR A 29 -19.00 15.06 -17.64
CA TYR A 29 -18.40 16.38 -17.41
C TYR A 29 -18.38 16.76 -15.92
N ARG A 30 -19.50 16.59 -15.21
CA ARG A 30 -19.55 16.84 -13.75
C ARG A 30 -18.59 15.94 -13.00
N THR A 31 -18.46 14.69 -13.44
CA THR A 31 -17.67 13.68 -12.76
C THR A 31 -16.19 13.82 -13.07
N LEU A 32 -15.79 14.17 -14.29
CA LEU A 32 -14.39 14.20 -14.71
C LEU A 32 -13.77 15.61 -14.66
N LEU A 33 -14.59 16.65 -14.86
CA LEU A 33 -14.15 18.05 -14.96
C LEU A 33 -14.74 18.94 -13.86
N ALA A 34 -15.59 18.39 -12.98
CA ALA A 34 -16.26 19.13 -11.91
C ALA A 34 -17.10 20.34 -12.39
N ARG A 35 -17.64 20.28 -13.61
CA ARG A 35 -18.49 21.34 -14.19
C ARG A 35 -19.55 20.81 -15.16
N GLU A 36 -20.48 21.66 -15.60
CA GLU A 36 -21.37 21.35 -16.73
C GLU A 36 -20.63 21.44 -18.08
N PRO A 37 -21.03 20.65 -19.08
CA PRO A 37 -20.60 20.88 -20.45
C PRO A 37 -21.23 22.17 -20.99
N GLU A 38 -20.46 22.89 -21.81
CA GLU A 38 -21.00 24.00 -22.60
C GLU A 38 -22.08 23.47 -23.55
N PRO A 39 -23.11 24.28 -23.91
CA PRO A 39 -24.22 23.82 -24.76
C PRO A 39 -23.78 23.15 -26.07
N GLU A 40 -22.76 23.70 -26.72
CA GLU A 40 -22.19 23.16 -27.96
C GLU A 40 -21.45 21.83 -27.72
N ALA A 41 -20.62 21.77 -26.67
CA ALA A 41 -19.91 20.54 -26.29
C ALA A 41 -20.90 19.41 -25.93
N LEU A 42 -21.99 19.74 -25.23
CA LEU A 42 -23.06 18.81 -24.92
C LEU A 42 -23.74 18.29 -26.19
N ALA A 43 -24.12 19.19 -27.11
CA ALA A 43 -24.78 18.82 -28.36
C ALA A 43 -23.89 17.91 -29.21
N ASN A 44 -22.62 18.27 -29.38
CA ASN A 44 -21.65 17.52 -30.19
C ASN A 44 -21.37 16.13 -29.60
N ALA A 45 -21.11 16.03 -28.29
CA ALA A 45 -20.86 14.75 -27.64
C ALA A 45 -22.11 13.85 -27.62
N THR A 46 -23.30 14.43 -27.44
CA THR A 46 -24.56 13.68 -27.48
C THR A 46 -24.79 13.11 -28.88
N ALA A 47 -24.68 13.93 -29.93
CA ALA A 47 -24.83 13.49 -31.31
C ALA A 47 -23.80 12.42 -31.70
N TRP A 48 -22.58 12.52 -31.18
CA TRP A 48 -21.54 11.50 -31.39
C TRP A 48 -21.91 10.16 -30.77
N LEU A 49 -22.40 10.13 -29.53
CA LEU A 49 -22.92 8.91 -28.91
C LEU A 49 -24.16 8.36 -29.64
N ASP A 50 -25.08 9.23 -30.06
CA ASP A 50 -26.27 8.84 -30.84
C ASP A 50 -25.88 8.20 -32.18
N SER A 51 -24.73 8.59 -32.75
CA SER A 51 -24.16 8.01 -33.97
C SER A 51 -23.45 6.66 -33.77
N GLY A 52 -23.41 6.15 -32.54
CA GLY A 52 -22.85 4.83 -32.20
C GLY A 52 -21.44 4.85 -31.60
N ALA A 53 -20.90 6.03 -31.23
CA ALA A 53 -19.66 6.10 -30.48
C ALA A 53 -19.81 5.47 -29.08
N SER A 54 -18.73 4.87 -28.57
CA SER A 54 -18.76 4.24 -27.24
C SER A 54 -18.54 5.25 -26.12
N LEU A 55 -19.04 4.93 -24.93
CA LEU A 55 -18.76 5.70 -23.71
C LEU A 55 -17.26 5.71 -23.37
N ASP A 56 -16.53 4.64 -23.72
CA ASP A 56 -15.08 4.58 -23.55
C ASP A 56 -14.37 5.60 -24.44
N ALA A 57 -14.84 5.82 -25.68
CA ALA A 57 -14.28 6.82 -26.58
C ALA A 57 -14.55 8.27 -26.10
N LEU A 58 -15.75 8.53 -25.55
CA LEU A 58 -16.06 9.81 -24.91
C LEU A 58 -15.21 10.03 -23.65
N HIS A 59 -15.04 9.00 -22.84
CA HIS A 59 -14.18 9.05 -21.65
C HIS A 59 -12.74 9.37 -22.04
N GLU A 60 -12.20 8.67 -23.04
CA GLU A 60 -10.86 8.90 -23.57
C GLU A 60 -10.68 10.34 -24.06
N THR A 61 -11.67 10.89 -24.77
CA THR A 61 -11.64 12.30 -25.24
C THR A 61 -11.57 13.28 -24.09
N ILE A 62 -12.33 13.06 -23.01
CA ILE A 62 -12.31 13.96 -21.84
C ILE A 62 -10.98 13.86 -21.09
N VAL A 63 -10.50 12.64 -20.77
CA VAL A 63 -9.28 12.47 -19.96
C VAL A 63 -7.99 12.83 -20.69
N THR A 64 -8.05 12.93 -22.03
CA THR A 64 -6.95 13.42 -22.88
C THR A 64 -7.06 14.90 -23.23
N SER A 65 -8.12 15.59 -22.81
CA SER A 65 -8.27 17.03 -23.05
C SER A 65 -7.28 17.88 -22.25
N ASP A 66 -6.93 19.05 -22.78
CA ASP A 66 -6.05 20.04 -22.11
C ASP A 66 -6.60 20.45 -20.73
N GLU A 67 -7.92 20.56 -20.61
CA GLU A 67 -8.59 20.93 -19.37
C GLU A 67 -8.36 19.89 -18.27
N TYR A 68 -8.56 18.62 -18.61
CA TYR A 68 -8.40 17.51 -17.67
C TYR A 68 -6.92 17.30 -17.31
N THR A 69 -6.06 17.26 -18.33
CA THR A 69 -4.61 17.04 -18.16
C THR A 69 -3.97 18.17 -17.35
N GLY A 70 -4.38 19.43 -17.57
CA GLY A 70 -3.88 20.58 -16.82
C GLY A 70 -4.15 20.53 -15.31
N GLN A 71 -5.10 19.71 -14.87
CA GLN A 71 -5.48 19.59 -13.46
C GLN A 71 -4.87 18.37 -12.75
N HIS A 72 -4.45 17.34 -13.49
CA HIS A 72 -4.03 16.07 -12.93
C HIS A 72 -2.52 16.04 -12.57
N PRO A 73 -2.13 15.69 -11.33
CA PRO A 73 -0.73 15.76 -10.89
C PRO A 73 0.22 14.79 -11.59
N LEU A 74 -0.30 13.75 -12.27
CA LEU A 74 0.51 12.81 -13.04
C LEU A 74 0.61 13.15 -14.53
N ALA A 75 -0.02 14.24 -15.01
CA ALA A 75 -0.17 14.50 -16.45
C ALA A 75 1.17 14.63 -17.20
N HIS A 76 2.24 15.05 -16.52
CA HIS A 76 3.59 15.15 -17.10
C HIS A 76 4.37 13.83 -17.10
N LEU A 77 3.80 12.73 -16.61
CA LEU A 77 4.45 11.42 -16.53
C LEU A 77 3.93 10.50 -17.64
N ASP A 78 4.40 10.68 -18.88
CA ASP A 78 3.90 9.99 -20.09
C ASP A 78 3.87 8.45 -20.02
N SER A 79 4.73 7.85 -19.21
CA SER A 79 4.73 6.39 -19.00
C SER A 79 3.52 5.92 -18.21
N VAL A 80 3.03 6.76 -17.28
CA VAL A 80 1.93 6.46 -16.36
C VAL A 80 0.62 7.07 -16.85
N TYR A 81 0.64 8.33 -17.30
CA TYR A 81 -0.52 9.07 -17.77
C TYR A 81 -0.90 8.66 -19.20
N ARG A 82 -1.55 7.49 -19.31
CA ARG A 82 -2.11 6.96 -20.56
C ARG A 82 -3.54 6.48 -20.31
N PRO A 83 -4.44 6.53 -21.30
CA PRO A 83 -5.85 6.15 -21.13
C PRO A 83 -6.06 4.81 -20.40
N ARG A 84 -5.27 3.79 -20.76
CA ARG A 84 -5.32 2.45 -20.15
C ARG A 84 -4.84 2.36 -18.68
N ASN A 85 -4.05 3.33 -18.22
CA ASN A 85 -3.40 3.33 -16.90
C ASN A 85 -4.00 4.39 -15.96
N ILE A 86 -4.45 5.52 -16.50
CA ILE A 86 -4.88 6.67 -15.70
C ILE A 86 -6.15 6.40 -14.89
N SER A 87 -6.98 5.46 -15.35
CA SER A 87 -8.16 4.98 -14.65
C SER A 87 -7.85 4.41 -13.26
N TYR A 88 -6.66 3.85 -13.06
CA TYR A 88 -6.24 3.34 -11.77
C TYR A 88 -5.95 4.49 -10.76
N PHE A 89 -5.48 5.63 -11.27
CA PHE A 89 -5.06 6.79 -10.47
C PHE A 89 -6.09 7.92 -10.46
N THR A 90 -7.26 7.68 -11.02
CA THR A 90 -8.34 8.66 -11.10
C THR A 90 -9.59 8.10 -10.43
N TYR A 91 -10.24 8.92 -9.60
CA TYR A 91 -11.63 8.71 -9.23
C TYR A 91 -12.38 10.01 -9.40
N ARG A 92 -13.44 9.97 -10.23
CA ARG A 92 -14.22 11.16 -10.59
C ARG A 92 -13.30 12.33 -10.98
N GLY A 93 -12.44 12.08 -11.96
CA GLY A 93 -11.55 13.08 -12.54
C GLY A 93 -10.41 13.58 -11.66
N HIS A 94 -10.34 13.12 -10.41
CA HIS A 94 -9.33 13.55 -9.47
C HIS A 94 -8.33 12.44 -9.16
N TYR A 95 -7.10 12.85 -8.88
CA TYR A 95 -6.05 11.93 -8.49
C TYR A 95 -6.41 11.15 -7.23
N ARG A 96 -6.06 9.86 -7.23
CA ARG A 96 -6.13 8.95 -6.09
C ARG A 96 -4.92 7.99 -6.06
N PRO A 97 -4.48 7.53 -4.89
CA PRO A 97 -3.53 6.41 -4.79
C PRO A 97 -4.22 5.08 -5.14
N LEU A 98 -3.44 4.06 -5.52
CA LEU A 98 -3.99 2.71 -5.74
C LEU A 98 -4.45 2.07 -4.44
N GLY A 99 -3.60 2.11 -3.43
CA GLY A 99 -3.82 1.52 -2.12
C GLY A 99 -3.54 2.50 -0.99
N LEU A 100 -4.05 2.19 0.20
CA LEU A 100 -3.78 2.99 1.39
C LEU A 100 -3.13 2.14 2.49
N SER A 101 -2.00 2.61 2.97
CA SER A 101 -1.36 2.05 4.17
C SER A 101 -1.88 2.79 5.39
N ILE A 102 -2.35 2.06 6.40
CA ILE A 102 -2.88 2.66 7.63
C ILE A 102 -2.06 2.15 8.81
N GLU A 103 -1.30 3.01 9.45
CA GLU A 103 -0.57 2.71 10.70
C GLU A 103 -1.56 2.72 11.88
N THR A 104 -2.20 1.59 12.14
CA THR A 104 -3.20 1.50 13.22
C THR A 104 -2.55 1.51 14.60
N VAL A 105 -1.28 1.10 14.68
CA VAL A 105 -0.45 1.12 15.87
C VAL A 105 1.01 1.29 15.44
N ASN A 106 1.76 2.22 16.05
CA ASN A 106 3.18 2.40 15.77
C ASN A 106 4.08 1.87 16.89
N ILE A 107 3.51 1.05 17.79
CA ILE A 107 4.19 0.35 18.88
C ILE A 107 4.60 -1.02 18.37
N CYS A 108 5.85 -1.41 18.61
CA CYS A 108 6.38 -2.73 18.28
C CYS A 108 7.04 -3.35 19.52
N ASN A 109 6.99 -4.66 19.61
CA ASN A 109 7.64 -5.43 20.66
C ASN A 109 9.03 -5.98 20.26
N ASN A 110 9.47 -5.74 19.03
CA ASN A 110 10.85 -5.93 18.57
C ASN A 110 11.58 -4.58 18.47
N ASP A 111 12.91 -4.62 18.43
CA ASP A 111 13.77 -3.46 18.18
C ASP A 111 14.82 -3.82 17.13
N CYS A 112 14.36 -4.13 15.91
CA CYS A 112 15.21 -4.72 14.89
C CYS A 112 16.30 -3.77 14.41
N ILE A 113 17.53 -4.26 14.24
CA ILE A 113 18.69 -3.43 13.85
C ILE A 113 18.57 -2.78 12.47
N ILE A 114 17.67 -3.32 11.63
CA ILE A 114 17.36 -2.85 10.27
C ILE A 114 16.10 -1.96 10.21
N CYS A 115 15.45 -1.70 11.35
CA CYS A 115 14.15 -1.02 11.43
C CYS A 115 14.30 0.28 12.24
N PRO A 116 13.81 1.43 11.74
CA PRO A 116 13.97 2.71 12.44
C PRO A 116 12.95 2.90 13.58
N TYR A 117 12.32 1.81 14.07
CA TYR A 117 11.27 1.85 15.10
C TYR A 117 11.68 2.64 16.36
N SER A 118 12.92 2.45 16.83
CA SER A 118 13.44 3.17 18.00
C SER A 118 13.81 4.62 17.74
N SER A 119 13.90 5.01 16.47
CA SER A 119 14.23 6.36 16.02
C SER A 119 13.00 7.23 15.78
N GLN A 120 11.78 6.70 15.98
CA GLN A 120 10.55 7.48 15.90
C GLN A 120 10.57 8.64 16.90
N THR A 121 10.36 9.85 16.41
CA THR A 121 10.17 11.06 17.23
C THR A 121 8.70 11.31 17.54
N ARG A 122 7.80 10.76 16.72
CA ARG A 122 6.35 10.79 16.95
C ARG A 122 5.97 10.02 18.22
N ARG A 123 4.87 10.44 18.85
CA ARG A 123 4.27 9.73 19.97
C ARG A 123 3.95 8.28 19.56
N ARG A 124 4.39 7.33 20.38
CA ARG A 124 3.96 5.93 20.28
C ARG A 124 2.53 5.79 20.79
N GLN A 125 1.63 5.31 19.96
CA GLN A 125 0.21 5.21 20.24
C GLN A 125 -0.50 4.16 19.36
N THR A 126 -1.68 3.78 19.80
CA THR A 126 -2.69 3.12 18.96
C THR A 126 -3.62 4.20 18.45
N MET A 127 -3.91 4.18 17.14
CA MET A 127 -4.88 5.06 16.52
C MET A 127 -6.24 4.90 17.23
N PRO A 128 -7.05 5.96 17.42
CA PRO A 128 -8.43 5.81 17.88
C PRO A 128 -9.33 5.17 16.81
N MET A 129 -10.40 4.47 17.22
CA MET A 129 -11.35 3.88 16.25
C MET A 129 -12.06 4.94 15.40
N SER A 130 -12.44 6.08 15.98
CA SER A 130 -13.11 7.17 15.26
C SER A 130 -12.27 7.75 14.12
N LEU A 131 -10.95 7.90 14.34
CA LEU A 131 -10.02 8.32 13.31
C LEU A 131 -9.90 7.26 12.21
N PHE A 132 -9.81 5.98 12.59
CA PHE A 132 -9.80 4.88 11.63
C PHE A 132 -11.06 4.87 10.74
N GLU A 133 -12.25 5.01 11.33
CA GLU A 133 -13.50 5.09 10.59
C GLU A 133 -13.54 6.25 9.62
N LYS A 134 -13.04 7.43 10.05
CA LYS A 134 -12.92 8.60 9.16
C LYS A 134 -11.97 8.32 8.00
N ILE A 135 -10.81 7.72 8.24
CA ILE A 135 -9.84 7.37 7.19
C ILE A 135 -10.48 6.45 6.16
N VAL A 136 -11.19 5.42 6.61
CA VAL A 136 -11.85 4.48 5.69
C VAL A 136 -12.92 5.22 4.89
N SER A 137 -13.81 5.98 5.53
CA SER A 137 -14.85 6.76 4.83
C SER A 137 -14.27 7.75 3.81
N ASP A 138 -13.19 8.45 4.16
CA ASP A 138 -12.51 9.38 3.26
C ASP A 138 -11.87 8.64 2.06
N TYR A 139 -11.32 7.45 2.29
CA TYR A 139 -10.75 6.63 1.21
C TYR A 139 -11.83 6.07 0.28
N GLU A 140 -12.97 5.64 0.84
CA GLU A 140 -14.14 5.22 0.07
C GLU A 140 -14.66 6.35 -0.82
N ALA A 141 -14.65 7.59 -0.33
CA ALA A 141 -15.07 8.78 -1.08
C ALA A 141 -14.17 9.10 -2.29
N VAL A 142 -12.94 8.59 -2.32
CA VAL A 142 -12.02 8.65 -3.47
C VAL A 142 -11.90 7.30 -4.21
N GLY A 143 -12.90 6.43 -4.04
CA GLY A 143 -13.05 5.18 -4.79
C GLY A 143 -12.55 3.92 -4.09
N GLY A 144 -11.98 4.02 -2.88
CA GLY A 144 -11.52 2.88 -2.09
C GLY A 144 -10.37 2.11 -2.75
N GLY A 145 -10.26 0.81 -2.51
CA GLY A 145 -9.18 -0.02 -3.04
C GLY A 145 -8.54 -0.89 -1.96
N PRO A 146 -7.36 -1.46 -2.22
CA PRO A 146 -6.69 -2.31 -1.26
C PRO A 146 -6.11 -1.47 -0.10
N ILE A 147 -6.12 -2.05 1.11
CA ILE A 147 -5.56 -1.48 2.34
C ILE A 147 -4.54 -2.43 2.94
N THR A 148 -3.43 -1.88 3.44
CA THR A 148 -2.50 -2.61 4.31
C THR A 148 -2.40 -1.96 5.67
N LEU A 149 -2.56 -2.76 6.73
CA LEU A 149 -2.45 -2.30 8.11
C LEU A 149 -1.02 -2.43 8.62
N THR A 150 -0.51 -1.35 9.20
CA THR A 150 0.78 -1.25 9.91
C THR A 150 1.96 -1.88 9.14
N PRO A 151 2.24 -1.46 7.87
CA PRO A 151 3.25 -2.12 7.04
C PRO A 151 4.70 -1.72 7.34
N MET A 152 4.95 -0.58 8.00
CA MET A 152 6.31 -0.03 8.15
C MET A 152 6.89 -0.25 9.55
N VAL A 153 6.30 0.43 10.55
CA VAL A 153 6.67 0.31 11.96
C VAL A 153 5.43 -0.06 12.76
N GLY A 154 5.65 -0.80 13.85
CA GLY A 154 4.59 -1.33 14.69
C GLY A 154 4.40 -2.83 14.52
N GLU A 155 3.58 -3.42 15.40
CA GLU A 155 3.17 -4.82 15.31
C GLU A 155 1.63 -4.88 15.34
N VAL A 156 1.02 -5.38 14.26
CA VAL A 156 -0.43 -5.39 14.08
C VAL A 156 -1.16 -6.11 15.21
N PHE A 157 -0.60 -7.20 15.76
CA PHE A 157 -1.24 -7.94 16.85
C PHE A 157 -1.14 -7.25 18.23
N LEU A 158 -0.49 -6.08 18.32
CA LEU A 158 -0.58 -5.18 19.48
C LEU A 158 -1.77 -4.21 19.41
N ASP A 159 -2.45 -4.17 18.27
CA ASP A 159 -3.65 -3.37 18.09
C ASP A 159 -4.87 -4.03 18.74
N LYS A 160 -5.28 -3.49 19.90
CA LYS A 160 -6.46 -3.99 20.64
C LYS A 160 -7.80 -3.75 19.92
N LEU A 161 -7.83 -2.89 18.91
CA LEU A 161 -9.02 -2.58 18.10
C LEU A 161 -8.99 -3.33 16.75
N LEU A 162 -8.05 -4.25 16.56
CA LEU A 162 -7.87 -4.95 15.29
C LEU A 162 -9.16 -5.66 14.82
N PRO A 163 -9.90 -6.41 15.66
CA PRO A 163 -11.13 -7.06 15.22
C PRO A 163 -12.19 -6.08 14.71
N GLU A 164 -12.42 -4.96 15.42
CA GLU A 164 -13.39 -3.94 15.04
C GLU A 164 -13.00 -3.24 13.73
N ARG A 165 -11.70 -2.96 13.57
CA ARG A 165 -11.13 -2.37 12.35
C ARG A 165 -11.35 -3.26 11.15
N LEU A 166 -11.06 -4.54 11.29
CA LEU A 166 -11.23 -5.52 10.21
C LEU A 166 -12.70 -5.68 9.82
N LYS A 167 -13.62 -5.72 10.79
CA LYS A 167 -15.07 -5.72 10.53
C LYS A 167 -15.51 -4.46 9.78
N ARG A 168 -15.03 -3.26 10.18
CA ARG A 168 -15.31 -2.01 9.47
C ARG A 168 -14.82 -2.02 8.02
N LEU A 169 -13.63 -2.56 7.76
CA LEU A 169 -13.10 -2.68 6.40
C LEU A 169 -13.94 -3.64 5.55
N ARG A 170 -14.41 -4.75 6.12
CA ARG A 170 -15.17 -5.77 5.39
C ARG A 170 -16.62 -5.38 5.13
N ASN A 171 -17.15 -4.43 5.90
CA ASN A 171 -18.43 -3.80 5.64
C ASN A 171 -18.36 -2.70 4.55
N SER A 172 -17.18 -2.45 3.96
CA SER A 172 -17.04 -1.51 2.84
C SER A 172 -17.05 -2.23 1.49
N PRO A 173 -17.93 -1.84 0.55
CA PRO A 173 -17.98 -2.44 -0.78
C PRO A 173 -16.83 -2.01 -1.69
N THR A 174 -16.16 -0.88 -1.39
CA THR A 174 -15.08 -0.33 -2.22
C THR A 174 -13.69 -0.74 -1.71
N ILE A 175 -13.56 -1.30 -0.51
CA ILE A 175 -12.31 -1.92 -0.06
C ILE A 175 -12.17 -3.29 -0.73
N SER A 176 -11.18 -3.39 -1.62
CA SER A 176 -11.01 -4.57 -2.47
C SER A 176 -10.11 -5.64 -1.86
N ARG A 177 -9.21 -5.26 -0.95
CA ARG A 177 -8.26 -6.16 -0.29
C ARG A 177 -7.82 -5.61 1.05
N VAL A 178 -7.57 -6.49 2.02
CA VAL A 178 -7.00 -6.18 3.32
C VAL A 178 -5.79 -7.08 3.55
N SER A 179 -4.63 -6.48 3.82
CA SER A 179 -3.41 -7.19 4.20
C SER A 179 -2.71 -6.58 5.41
N THR A 180 -1.77 -7.33 5.97
CA THR A 180 -0.89 -6.87 7.06
C THR A 180 0.45 -7.58 7.00
N ILE A 181 1.44 -6.98 7.68
CA ILE A 181 2.72 -7.61 8.00
C ILE A 181 2.77 -7.81 9.52
N THR A 182 3.37 -8.91 9.98
CA THR A 182 3.52 -9.22 11.41
C THR A 182 4.85 -9.89 11.70
N ASN A 183 5.39 -9.69 12.90
CA ASN A 183 6.50 -10.45 13.46
C ASN A 183 6.07 -11.77 14.11
N ALA A 184 4.77 -12.08 14.14
CA ALA A 184 4.12 -13.28 14.70
C ALA A 184 4.31 -13.55 16.21
N THR A 185 5.21 -12.86 16.90
CA THR A 185 5.53 -13.14 18.32
C THR A 185 4.37 -12.90 19.30
N MET A 186 3.36 -12.14 18.86
CA MET A 186 2.19 -11.78 19.68
C MET A 186 0.98 -12.68 19.39
N VAL A 187 1.06 -13.54 18.37
CA VAL A 187 -0.03 -14.42 17.94
C VAL A 187 -0.44 -15.41 19.03
N SER A 188 0.51 -15.86 19.86
CA SER A 188 0.26 -16.80 20.95
C SER A 188 -0.70 -16.28 22.02
N ARG A 189 -0.99 -14.97 22.04
CA ARG A 189 -1.95 -14.37 22.97
C ARG A 189 -3.41 -14.61 22.61
N TYR A 190 -3.70 -14.99 21.38
CA TYR A 190 -5.06 -15.21 20.90
C TYR A 190 -5.39 -16.71 21.01
N SER A 191 -6.63 -17.05 21.31
CA SER A 191 -7.11 -18.43 21.13
C SER A 191 -7.09 -18.83 19.65
N ASP A 192 -7.26 -20.11 19.33
CA ASP A 192 -7.35 -20.53 17.93
C ASP A 192 -8.61 -19.95 17.25
N GLU A 193 -9.71 -19.86 17.99
CA GLU A 193 -10.99 -19.27 17.53
C GLU A 193 -10.87 -17.76 17.30
N GLU A 194 -10.26 -17.03 18.24
CA GLU A 194 -10.02 -15.58 18.10
C GLU A 194 -9.12 -15.29 16.91
N LEU A 195 -8.03 -16.07 16.76
CA LEU A 195 -7.13 -15.91 15.63
C LEU A 195 -7.84 -16.25 14.32
N ALA A 196 -8.66 -17.30 14.28
CA ALA A 196 -9.43 -17.69 13.11
C ALA A 196 -10.39 -16.58 12.66
N ASP A 197 -11.11 -15.93 13.58
CA ASP A 197 -11.96 -14.77 13.27
C ASP A 197 -11.12 -13.64 12.68
N ILE A 198 -10.02 -13.24 13.34
CA ILE A 198 -9.15 -12.16 12.88
C ILE A 198 -8.58 -12.43 11.48
N VAL A 199 -7.99 -13.61 11.26
CA VAL A 199 -7.35 -13.95 9.98
C VAL A 199 -8.35 -14.21 8.85
N SER A 200 -9.63 -14.49 9.18
CA SER A 200 -10.70 -14.59 8.18
C SER A 200 -10.89 -13.28 7.40
N TYR A 201 -10.68 -12.14 8.07
CA TYR A 201 -10.82 -10.82 7.47
C TYR A 201 -9.59 -10.32 6.71
N PHE A 202 -8.49 -11.08 6.64
CA PHE A 202 -7.35 -10.74 5.79
C PHE A 202 -7.37 -11.55 4.50
N ASP A 203 -7.05 -10.89 3.38
CA ASP A 203 -6.81 -11.58 2.10
C ASP A 203 -5.37 -12.12 2.03
N ARG A 204 -4.42 -11.43 2.68
CA ARG A 204 -3.02 -11.87 2.78
C ARG A 204 -2.41 -11.40 4.09
N LEU A 205 -1.67 -12.29 4.75
CA LEU A 205 -0.76 -11.94 5.83
C LEU A 205 0.68 -12.22 5.38
N THR A 206 1.61 -11.36 5.75
CA THR A 206 3.05 -11.62 5.56
C THR A 206 3.72 -11.69 6.93
N VAL A 207 4.42 -12.79 7.22
CA VAL A 207 5.24 -12.93 8.43
C VAL A 207 6.67 -12.52 8.10
N SER A 208 7.20 -11.55 8.83
CA SER A 208 8.63 -11.21 8.80
C SER A 208 9.42 -12.19 9.68
N ILE A 209 10.36 -12.89 9.08
CA ILE A 209 11.19 -13.90 9.74
C ILE A 209 12.58 -13.31 9.98
N TYR A 210 12.99 -13.18 11.24
CA TYR A 210 14.22 -12.49 11.64
C TYR A 210 15.40 -13.43 11.91
N GLY A 211 15.43 -14.58 11.25
CA GLY A 211 16.45 -15.61 11.41
C GLY A 211 15.85 -17.01 11.54
N LEU A 212 16.66 -18.03 11.22
CA LEU A 212 16.25 -19.45 11.29
C LEU A 212 16.65 -20.13 12.61
N ASP A 213 17.30 -19.39 13.50
CA ASP A 213 17.73 -19.85 14.81
C ASP A 213 17.63 -18.71 15.84
N ALA A 214 17.75 -19.07 17.12
CA ALA A 214 17.57 -18.15 18.23
C ALA A 214 18.67 -17.06 18.29
N GLU A 215 19.89 -17.38 17.87
CA GLU A 215 21.01 -16.45 17.88
C GLU A 215 20.79 -15.33 16.85
N GLU A 216 20.51 -15.70 15.60
CA GLU A 216 20.24 -14.75 14.53
C GLU A 216 19.00 -13.90 14.87
N PHE A 217 17.95 -14.51 15.41
CA PHE A 217 16.76 -13.80 15.87
C PHE A 217 17.08 -12.78 16.97
N HIS A 218 17.87 -13.17 17.98
CA HIS A 218 18.27 -12.27 19.05
C HIS A 218 19.05 -11.07 18.51
N ILE A 219 20.06 -11.32 17.67
CA ILE A 219 20.92 -10.26 17.11
C ILE A 219 20.08 -9.33 16.23
N MET A 220 19.22 -9.88 15.37
CA MET A 220 18.39 -9.09 14.47
C MET A 220 17.37 -8.24 15.24
N THR A 221 16.64 -8.82 16.20
CA THR A 221 15.48 -8.18 16.85
C THR A 221 15.79 -7.48 18.17
N ARG A 222 16.96 -7.74 18.76
CA ARG A 222 17.35 -7.40 20.14
C ARG A 222 16.39 -7.96 21.19
N LYS A 223 15.79 -9.12 20.91
CA LYS A 223 14.82 -9.80 21.79
C LYS A 223 15.05 -11.32 21.79
N ASP A 224 14.91 -11.91 22.98
CA ASP A 224 14.92 -13.36 23.19
C ASP A 224 13.52 -13.96 23.02
N ARG A 225 12.98 -13.91 21.80
CA ARG A 225 11.59 -14.35 21.51
C ARG A 225 11.46 -15.32 20.35
N TYR A 226 12.55 -15.98 19.96
CA TYR A 226 12.54 -16.92 18.85
C TYR A 226 11.48 -18.04 19.01
N GLN A 227 11.35 -18.60 20.22
CA GLN A 227 10.35 -19.62 20.50
C GLN A 227 8.91 -19.11 20.33
N ALA A 228 8.60 -17.93 20.87
CA ALA A 228 7.28 -17.31 20.71
C ALA A 228 6.98 -16.95 19.24
N PHE A 229 8.00 -16.55 18.48
CA PHE A 229 7.90 -16.38 17.03
C PHE A 229 7.56 -17.70 16.32
N ARG A 230 8.29 -18.78 16.61
CA ARG A 230 8.07 -20.11 16.00
C ARG A 230 6.65 -20.60 16.29
N GLU A 231 6.23 -20.53 17.56
CA GLU A 231 4.86 -20.90 17.97
C GLU A 231 3.80 -20.06 17.25
N GLY A 232 4.02 -18.75 17.14
CA GLY A 232 3.12 -17.86 16.42
C GLY A 232 3.04 -18.15 14.92
N LEU A 233 4.18 -18.44 14.28
CA LEU A 233 4.24 -18.82 12.86
C LEU A 233 3.52 -20.15 12.59
N VAL A 234 3.82 -21.18 13.38
CA VAL A 234 3.16 -22.50 13.31
C VAL A 234 1.66 -22.34 13.47
N LYS A 235 1.23 -21.58 14.47
CA LYS A 235 -0.20 -21.31 14.71
C LYS A 235 -0.86 -20.56 13.56
N LEU A 236 -0.20 -19.55 12.97
CA LEU A 236 -0.72 -18.84 11.79
C LEU A 236 -0.88 -19.78 10.59
N LEU A 237 0.12 -20.63 10.31
CA LEU A 237 0.05 -21.57 9.20
C LEU A 237 -1.07 -22.60 9.39
N ARG A 238 -1.23 -23.12 10.61
CA ARG A 238 -2.30 -24.05 10.99
C ARG A 238 -3.69 -23.44 10.86
N VAL A 239 -3.88 -22.22 11.40
CA VAL A 239 -5.21 -21.58 11.51
C VAL A 239 -5.61 -20.85 10.23
N ALA A 240 -4.71 -20.09 9.61
CA ALA A 240 -5.01 -19.28 8.42
C ALA A 240 -4.78 -20.04 7.10
N GLY A 241 -3.95 -21.08 7.13
CA GLY A 241 -3.54 -21.86 5.97
C GLY A 241 -2.32 -21.28 5.23
N PRO A 242 -1.43 -22.14 4.69
CA PRO A 242 -0.16 -21.72 4.08
C PRO A 242 -0.32 -20.88 2.82
N LYS A 243 -1.47 -20.96 2.13
CA LYS A 243 -1.77 -20.15 0.94
C LYS A 243 -2.05 -18.68 1.26
N LYS A 244 -2.54 -18.38 2.47
CA LYS A 244 -2.86 -17.02 2.92
C LYS A 244 -1.65 -16.34 3.58
N VAL A 245 -0.73 -17.12 4.14
CA VAL A 245 0.44 -16.66 4.88
C VAL A 245 1.68 -16.68 3.99
N GLY A 246 2.15 -15.50 3.58
CA GLY A 246 3.45 -15.34 2.93
C GLY A 246 4.57 -15.21 3.95
N LEU A 247 5.75 -15.76 3.65
CA LEU A 247 6.93 -15.65 4.50
C LEU A 247 8.00 -14.76 3.85
N GLY A 248 8.42 -13.71 4.55
CA GLY A 248 9.46 -12.78 4.13
C GLY A 248 10.60 -12.77 5.13
N ALA A 249 11.66 -13.50 4.84
CA ALA A 249 12.83 -13.57 5.70
C ALA A 249 13.75 -12.34 5.55
N ARG A 250 14.34 -11.99 6.69
CA ARG A 250 15.29 -10.92 6.92
C ARG A 250 16.48 -11.57 7.62
N HIS A 251 17.35 -12.18 6.82
CA HIS A 251 18.51 -12.92 7.29
C HIS A 251 19.72 -12.01 7.54
N LEU A 252 20.45 -12.29 8.60
CA LEU A 252 21.81 -11.81 8.76
C LEU A 252 22.82 -12.74 8.13
N LYS A 253 22.54 -14.05 8.09
CA LYS A 253 23.44 -15.07 7.55
C LYS A 253 22.95 -15.55 6.18
N LYS A 254 23.84 -15.74 5.22
CA LYS A 254 23.49 -16.48 3.99
C LYS A 254 23.17 -17.93 4.36
N ARG A 255 22.03 -18.43 3.90
CA ARG A 255 21.55 -19.78 4.17
C ARG A 255 21.55 -20.59 2.89
N SER A 256 22.00 -21.84 2.96
CA SER A 256 21.85 -22.78 1.86
C SER A 256 20.39 -23.19 1.69
N ASP A 257 20.02 -23.62 0.47
CA ASP A 257 18.67 -24.12 0.17
C ASP A 257 18.31 -25.29 1.09
N ALA A 258 19.27 -26.15 1.43
CA ALA A 258 19.06 -27.29 2.32
C ALA A 258 18.75 -26.87 3.77
N GLU A 259 19.43 -25.84 4.30
CA GLU A 259 19.13 -25.31 5.63
C GLU A 259 17.73 -24.67 5.67
N ILE A 260 17.38 -23.89 4.65
CA ILE A 260 16.07 -23.28 4.52
C ILE A 260 15.00 -24.36 4.44
N ASP A 261 15.21 -25.37 3.59
CA ASP A 261 14.25 -26.44 3.38
C ASP A 261 14.03 -27.29 4.64
N ALA A 262 15.10 -27.64 5.35
CA ALA A 262 15.01 -28.35 6.63
C ALA A 262 14.27 -27.54 7.69
N TRP A 263 14.53 -26.24 7.79
CA TRP A 263 13.80 -25.36 8.71
C TRP A 263 12.32 -25.28 8.35
N LEU A 264 12.00 -25.07 7.07
CA LEU A 264 10.63 -25.00 6.57
C LEU A 264 9.89 -26.33 6.76
N GLN A 265 10.56 -27.47 6.56
CA GLN A 265 9.99 -28.79 6.80
C GLN A 265 9.61 -28.93 8.28
N SER A 266 10.49 -28.53 9.21
CA SER A 266 10.13 -28.60 10.64
C SER A 266 8.93 -27.72 10.99
N ILE A 267 8.83 -26.52 10.39
CA ILE A 267 7.68 -25.63 10.61
C ILE A 267 6.40 -26.25 10.01
N ALA A 268 6.51 -26.90 8.84
CA ALA A 268 5.40 -27.55 8.16
C ALA A 268 4.86 -28.73 8.99
N ASP A 269 5.76 -29.57 9.51
CA ASP A 269 5.44 -30.71 10.37
C ASP A 269 4.72 -30.24 11.65
N ASP A 270 5.25 -29.21 12.33
CA ASP A 270 4.65 -28.64 13.54
C ASP A 270 3.26 -28.04 13.28
N ALA A 271 3.05 -27.46 12.09
CA ALA A 271 1.79 -26.85 11.70
C ALA A 271 0.77 -27.85 11.13
N GLY A 272 1.21 -29.07 10.79
CA GLY A 272 0.39 -30.06 10.10
C GLY A 272 -0.01 -29.63 8.69
N VAL A 273 0.91 -29.00 7.94
CA VAL A 273 0.71 -28.54 6.57
C VAL A 273 1.75 -29.10 5.62
N GLU A 274 1.48 -29.08 4.32
CA GLU A 274 2.45 -29.52 3.32
C GLU A 274 3.56 -28.48 3.13
N ARG A 275 4.82 -28.92 3.20
CA ARG A 275 6.01 -28.07 2.95
C ARG A 275 5.93 -27.36 1.61
N SER A 276 5.39 -28.00 0.58
CA SER A 276 5.26 -27.48 -0.78
C SER A 276 4.26 -26.31 -0.90
N ASP A 277 3.34 -26.16 0.05
CA ASP A 277 2.39 -25.05 0.09
C ASP A 277 2.99 -23.77 0.70
N ILE A 278 4.11 -23.88 1.43
CA ILE A 278 4.75 -22.75 2.10
C ILE A 278 5.62 -21.98 1.10
N ARG A 279 5.26 -20.71 0.87
CA ARG A 279 6.04 -19.78 0.05
C ARG A 279 7.00 -18.99 0.92
N PHE A 280 8.28 -19.07 0.59
CA PHE A 280 9.36 -18.42 1.33
C PHE A 280 10.23 -17.60 0.39
N GLY A 281 10.41 -16.33 0.72
CA GLY A 281 11.41 -15.46 0.11
C GLY A 281 12.27 -14.84 1.20
N GLY A 282 13.53 -14.55 0.91
CA GLY A 282 14.46 -13.98 1.89
C GLY A 282 15.44 -13.01 1.25
N THR A 283 15.96 -12.11 2.07
CA THR A 283 17.03 -11.18 1.69
C THR A 283 18.06 -11.08 2.81
N VAL A 284 19.29 -10.76 2.42
CA VAL A 284 20.37 -10.27 3.30
C VAL A 284 20.70 -8.81 3.04
N GLN A 285 20.02 -8.16 2.08
CA GLN A 285 20.20 -6.74 1.75
C GLN A 285 19.07 -5.89 2.32
N TYR A 286 19.43 -4.77 2.95
CA TYR A 286 18.51 -3.93 3.72
C TYR A 286 18.54 -2.47 3.31
N ALA A 287 17.36 -1.87 3.28
CA ALA A 287 17.23 -0.46 2.98
C ALA A 287 17.65 0.42 4.15
N ASN A 288 18.17 1.60 3.85
CA ASN A 288 18.69 2.56 4.82
C ASN A 288 17.63 3.43 5.50
N TRP A 289 16.37 3.38 5.05
CA TRP A 289 15.27 4.22 5.56
C TRP A 289 15.53 5.74 5.50
N SER A 290 16.49 6.19 4.68
CA SER A 290 17.05 7.56 4.71
C SER A 290 17.45 8.02 6.11
N PHE A 291 17.86 7.07 6.96
CA PHE A 291 18.15 7.29 8.37
C PHE A 291 19.43 6.58 8.82
N PHE A 292 19.58 5.30 8.46
CA PHE A 292 20.73 4.51 8.85
C PHE A 292 21.99 4.94 8.12
N ASP A 293 23.10 5.00 8.87
CA ASP A 293 24.43 5.16 8.32
C ASP A 293 24.89 3.84 7.69
N THR A 294 24.89 3.79 6.36
CA THR A 294 25.26 2.59 5.61
C THR A 294 26.75 2.27 5.67
N SER A 295 27.59 3.13 6.25
CA SER A 295 28.99 2.82 6.53
C SER A 295 29.17 1.90 7.74
N THR A 296 28.16 1.84 8.63
CA THR A 296 28.14 0.89 9.74
C THR A 296 27.77 -0.49 9.23
N GLN A 297 28.69 -1.45 9.33
CA GLN A 297 28.45 -2.82 8.88
C GLN A 297 27.34 -3.50 9.68
N LEU A 298 26.48 -4.24 8.98
CA LEU A 298 25.53 -5.14 9.60
C LEU A 298 26.25 -6.45 10.00
N PRO A 299 25.73 -7.21 10.99
CA PRO A 299 26.34 -8.46 11.39
C PRO A 299 26.33 -9.52 10.29
N PHE A 300 27.35 -10.39 10.30
CA PHE A 300 27.50 -11.55 9.42
C PHE A 300 27.52 -11.19 7.92
N ASP A 301 26.59 -11.72 7.12
CA ASP A 301 26.49 -11.55 5.68
C ASP A 301 25.47 -10.46 5.27
N ALA A 302 24.83 -9.81 6.25
CA ALA A 302 23.89 -8.74 5.98
C ALA A 302 24.61 -7.50 5.45
N GLU A 303 23.97 -6.84 4.49
CA GLU A 303 24.51 -5.66 3.83
C GLU A 303 23.44 -4.59 3.72
N TRP A 304 23.85 -3.33 3.82
CA TRP A 304 22.98 -2.23 3.41
C TRP A 304 22.91 -2.19 1.88
N THR A 305 21.73 -1.90 1.34
CA THR A 305 21.61 -1.44 -0.04
C THR A 305 22.50 -0.21 -0.19
N PRO A 306 23.36 -0.16 -1.24
CA PRO A 306 24.22 0.99 -1.48
C PRO A 306 23.44 2.30 -1.46
N GLN A 307 24.00 3.32 -0.82
CA GLN A 307 23.37 4.63 -0.76
C GLN A 307 23.17 5.17 -2.19
N PRO A 308 21.92 5.41 -2.62
CA PRO A 308 21.68 5.90 -3.97
C PRO A 308 21.84 7.44 -4.05
N ASP A 309 21.98 7.93 -5.28
CA ASP A 309 21.81 9.33 -5.65
C ASP A 309 20.57 9.44 -6.54
N ASN A 310 19.40 9.48 -5.90
CA ASN A 310 18.11 9.43 -6.60
C ASN A 310 17.84 10.74 -7.33
N ARG A 311 17.58 10.64 -8.64
CA ARG A 311 17.32 11.80 -9.51
C ARG A 311 15.97 11.75 -10.25
N GLU A 312 15.33 10.59 -10.27
CA GLU A 312 14.11 10.33 -11.02
C GLU A 312 12.91 10.21 -10.10
N GLN A 313 11.70 10.60 -10.54
CA GLN A 313 10.47 10.47 -9.77
C GLN A 313 10.31 9.05 -9.17
N CYS A 314 9.99 8.96 -7.88
CA CYS A 314 9.68 7.69 -7.23
C CYS A 314 8.32 7.15 -7.67
N ALA A 315 8.24 5.87 -8.03
CA ALA A 315 7.01 5.16 -8.38
C ALA A 315 6.18 4.73 -7.17
N LEU A 316 6.79 4.54 -5.98
CA LEU A 316 6.10 3.96 -4.82
C LEU A 316 4.83 4.69 -4.37
N PRO A 317 4.77 6.04 -4.41
CA PRO A 317 3.54 6.78 -4.11
C PRO A 317 2.38 6.55 -5.08
N LEU A 318 2.62 5.96 -6.27
CA LEU A 318 1.53 5.50 -7.14
C LEU A 318 0.77 4.36 -6.46
N ILE A 319 1.51 3.43 -5.85
CA ILE A 319 0.98 2.21 -5.26
C ILE A 319 0.30 2.50 -3.94
N SER A 320 0.98 3.20 -3.04
CA SER A 320 0.40 3.47 -1.73
C SER A 320 0.92 4.75 -1.12
N MET A 321 0.00 5.45 -0.47
CA MET A 321 0.26 6.50 0.50
C MET A 321 0.01 5.96 1.91
N GLN A 322 0.46 6.68 2.93
CA GLN A 322 0.27 6.24 4.31
C GLN A 322 -0.50 7.27 5.14
N VAL A 323 -1.44 6.78 5.95
CA VAL A 323 -1.96 7.51 7.10
C VAL A 323 -1.32 6.99 8.37
N LEU A 324 -0.64 7.87 9.09
CA LEU A 324 0.05 7.61 10.35
C LEU A 324 -0.95 7.50 11.51
N SER A 325 -0.54 6.91 12.62
CA SER A 325 -1.37 6.68 13.81
C SER A 325 -1.95 7.95 14.46
N ASN A 326 -1.37 9.12 14.18
CA ASN A 326 -1.85 10.44 14.60
C ASN A 326 -2.76 11.14 13.57
N GLY A 327 -3.04 10.50 12.43
CA GLY A 327 -3.85 11.05 11.34
C GLY A 327 -3.09 11.85 10.29
N SER A 328 -1.78 12.10 10.49
CA SER A 328 -0.94 12.71 9.46
C SER A 328 -0.90 11.81 8.21
N VAL A 329 -1.06 12.40 7.04
CA VAL A 329 -0.99 11.69 5.76
C VAL A 329 0.36 11.95 5.11
N SER A 330 1.15 10.90 4.93
CA SER A 330 2.40 10.96 4.16
C SER A 330 2.16 10.55 2.72
N PHE A 331 2.77 11.30 1.81
CA PHE A 331 2.87 10.95 0.40
C PHE A 331 3.63 9.63 0.18
N CYS A 332 4.53 9.26 1.11
CA CYS A 332 5.34 8.07 1.01
C CYS A 332 4.72 6.91 1.80
N GLY A 333 4.32 5.85 1.09
CA GLY A 333 3.82 4.62 1.71
C GLY A 333 4.88 3.61 2.17
N CYS A 334 6.17 3.87 1.92
CA CYS A 334 7.22 2.83 2.01
C CYS A 334 8.33 3.07 3.03
N ALA A 335 8.71 4.32 3.28
CA ALA A 335 9.90 4.63 4.09
C ALA A 335 9.69 5.74 5.13
N ASP A 336 8.63 6.57 5.01
CA ASP A 336 8.42 7.72 5.89
C ASP A 336 7.81 7.32 7.25
N PHE A 337 8.59 6.58 8.03
CA PHE A 337 8.20 6.07 9.35
C PHE A 337 7.97 7.19 10.39
N ASP A 338 8.42 8.41 10.15
CA ASP A 338 8.41 9.50 11.13
C ASP A 338 7.55 10.70 10.72
N GLY A 339 6.89 10.65 9.56
CA GLY A 339 6.03 11.73 9.08
C GLY A 339 6.82 13.00 8.76
N LYS A 340 7.84 12.89 7.90
CA LYS A 340 8.67 14.04 7.52
C LYS A 340 7.82 15.15 6.93
N THR A 341 8.06 16.38 7.37
CA THR A 341 7.27 17.55 6.98
C THR A 341 7.29 17.80 5.48
N GLU A 342 8.36 17.44 4.77
CA GLU A 342 8.44 17.56 3.31
C GLU A 342 7.56 16.53 2.56
N LEU A 343 7.25 15.38 3.15
CA LEU A 343 6.41 14.34 2.56
C LEU A 343 4.97 14.34 3.08
N THR A 344 4.72 14.96 4.22
CA THR A 344 3.38 15.08 4.81
C THR A 344 2.50 15.99 3.94
N ILE A 345 1.32 15.53 3.55
CA ILE A 345 0.37 16.30 2.72
C ILE A 345 -0.74 16.98 3.52
N GLY A 346 -0.92 16.59 4.79
CA GLY A 346 -1.91 17.15 5.70
C GLY A 346 -2.28 16.17 6.81
N ASN A 347 -3.41 16.38 7.49
CA ASN A 347 -3.90 15.53 8.56
C ASN A 347 -5.41 15.27 8.39
N ILE A 348 -5.82 13.99 8.50
CA ILE A 348 -7.21 13.54 8.36
C ILE A 348 -8.12 14.13 9.44
N ASN A 349 -7.59 14.53 10.59
CA ASN A 349 -8.40 15.19 11.63
C ASN A 349 -8.95 16.55 11.16
N ASP A 350 -8.24 17.23 10.27
CA ASP A 350 -8.56 18.61 9.91
C ASP A 350 -9.40 18.71 8.62
N ARG A 351 -9.13 17.82 7.65
CA ARG A 351 -9.77 17.85 6.33
C ARG A 351 -9.89 16.46 5.72
N SER A 352 -10.64 16.31 4.63
CA SER A 352 -10.81 15.01 3.96
C SER A 352 -9.58 14.60 3.15
N LEU A 353 -9.36 13.29 2.97
CA LEU A 353 -8.31 12.79 2.05
C LEU A 353 -8.48 13.35 0.63
N GLY A 354 -9.70 13.39 0.12
CA GLY A 354 -10.00 13.90 -1.22
C GLY A 354 -9.60 15.35 -1.42
N ASP A 355 -9.76 16.20 -0.40
CA ASP A 355 -9.34 17.61 -0.47
C ASP A 355 -7.81 17.72 -0.49
N MET A 356 -7.11 16.97 0.36
CA MET A 356 -5.65 16.96 0.40
C MET A 356 -5.03 16.48 -0.92
N LEU A 357 -5.68 15.54 -1.62
CA LEU A 357 -5.21 15.02 -2.92
C LEU A 357 -5.28 16.05 -4.06
N LYS A 358 -6.06 17.13 -3.89
CA LYS A 358 -6.20 18.22 -4.87
C LYS A 358 -5.21 19.37 -4.64
N ASP A 359 -4.52 19.39 -3.51
CA ASP A 359 -3.62 20.48 -3.15
C ASP A 359 -2.45 20.59 -4.13
N GLU A 360 -1.97 21.83 -4.34
CA GLU A 360 -0.75 22.11 -5.11
C GLU A 360 0.45 21.30 -4.60
N ARG A 361 0.46 20.99 -3.31
CA ARG A 361 1.48 20.16 -2.69
C ARG A 361 1.64 18.78 -3.35
N ILE A 362 0.55 18.13 -3.73
CA ILE A 362 0.58 16.85 -4.44
C ILE A 362 1.23 17.01 -5.82
N ARG A 363 0.87 18.09 -6.54
CA ARG A 363 1.45 18.40 -7.85
C ARG A 363 2.96 18.63 -7.74
N ARG A 364 3.42 19.31 -6.68
CA ARG A 364 4.85 19.53 -6.43
C ARG A 364 5.59 18.22 -6.11
N LEU A 365 5.01 17.34 -5.29
CA LEU A 365 5.60 16.05 -4.92
C LEU A 365 5.69 15.06 -6.08
N TRP A 366 4.81 15.19 -7.08
CA TRP A 366 4.86 14.43 -8.33
C TRP A 366 5.77 15.04 -9.41
N ASN A 367 6.29 16.26 -9.22
CA ASN A 367 7.09 16.96 -10.22
C ASN A 367 8.49 17.32 -9.69
N TRP A 368 9.31 16.30 -9.45
CA TRP A 368 10.69 16.48 -8.97
C TRP A 368 11.56 17.33 -9.90
N GLN A 369 11.35 17.22 -11.22
CA GLN A 369 12.11 17.98 -12.22
C GLN A 369 11.94 19.49 -12.06
N LYS A 370 10.72 19.95 -11.79
CA LYS A 370 10.41 21.38 -11.63
C LYS A 370 10.52 21.87 -10.18
N CYS A 371 10.15 21.02 -9.22
CA CYS A 371 9.96 21.42 -7.83
C CYS A 371 11.09 20.97 -6.90
N GLY A 372 12.06 20.21 -7.41
CA GLY A 372 13.14 19.63 -6.63
C GLY A 372 12.75 18.31 -5.97
N ILE A 373 13.78 17.56 -5.57
CA ILE A 373 13.65 16.26 -4.91
C ILE A 373 13.62 16.51 -3.40
N PRO A 374 12.62 15.99 -2.65
CA PRO A 374 12.63 16.05 -1.19
C PRO A 374 13.95 15.49 -0.63
N GLU A 375 14.53 16.11 0.41
CA GLU A 375 15.85 15.71 0.92
C GLU A 375 15.86 14.25 1.39
N PHE A 376 14.78 13.80 2.04
CA PHE A 376 14.56 12.42 2.46
C PHE A 376 14.62 11.45 1.28
N CYS A 377 14.16 11.87 0.10
CA CYS A 377 14.10 11.01 -1.08
C CYS A 377 15.44 10.86 -1.79
N LYS A 378 16.36 11.84 -1.69
CA LYS A 378 17.63 11.83 -2.45
C LYS A 378 18.50 10.62 -2.15
N SER A 379 18.54 10.18 -0.90
CA SER A 379 19.33 9.04 -0.45
C SER A 379 18.49 7.81 -0.05
N CYS A 380 17.18 7.81 -0.35
CA CYS A 380 16.29 6.72 0.02
C CYS A 380 16.57 5.45 -0.80
N SER A 381 17.02 4.38 -0.16
CA SER A 381 17.30 3.12 -0.87
C SER A 381 16.06 2.26 -1.15
N PHE A 382 14.87 2.67 -0.69
CA PHE A 382 13.59 2.13 -1.17
C PHE A 382 13.16 2.74 -2.50
N HIS A 383 13.83 3.79 -2.97
CA HIS A 383 13.46 4.48 -4.19
C HIS A 383 13.33 3.52 -5.36
N MET A 384 12.20 3.64 -6.04
CA MET A 384 11.95 2.95 -7.29
C MET A 384 11.79 4.02 -8.38
N PRO A 385 12.73 4.14 -9.32
CA PRO A 385 12.58 5.09 -10.41
C PRO A 385 11.35 4.73 -11.25
N ILE A 386 10.61 5.74 -11.72
CA ILE A 386 9.39 5.52 -12.50
C ILE A 386 9.65 4.73 -13.80
N SER A 387 10.87 4.82 -14.35
CA SER A 387 11.39 4.05 -15.47
C SER A 387 11.54 2.55 -15.19
N ALA A 388 11.61 2.12 -13.93
CA ALA A 388 11.65 0.71 -13.56
C ALA A 388 10.28 0.02 -13.70
N LEU A 389 9.19 0.76 -13.88
CA LEU A 389 7.86 0.20 -14.10
C LEU A 389 7.74 -0.38 -15.52
N LYS A 390 7.93 -1.69 -15.66
CA LYS A 390 7.91 -2.41 -16.96
C LYS A 390 6.52 -2.93 -17.36
N ASP A 391 5.79 -3.56 -16.43
CA ASP A 391 4.42 -4.09 -16.66
C ASP A 391 3.39 -3.33 -15.83
N LEU A 392 3.04 -2.12 -16.26
CA LEU A 392 2.13 -1.23 -15.55
C LEU A 392 0.74 -1.87 -15.31
N PRO A 393 0.09 -2.53 -16.29
CA PRO A 393 -1.20 -3.18 -16.06
C PRO A 393 -1.16 -4.30 -14.99
N GLY A 394 -0.17 -5.20 -15.04
CA GLY A 394 -0.02 -6.24 -14.02
C GLY A 394 0.29 -5.67 -12.65
N THR A 395 1.20 -4.69 -12.62
CA THR A 395 1.61 -3.94 -11.42
C THR A 395 0.44 -3.26 -10.72
N PHE A 396 -0.46 -2.62 -11.48
CA PHE A 396 -1.60 -1.91 -10.90
C PHE A 396 -2.79 -2.82 -10.61
N ALA A 397 -2.84 -4.00 -11.23
CA ALA A 397 -3.83 -5.02 -10.92
C ALA A 397 -3.57 -5.75 -9.60
N ASP A 398 -2.31 -5.91 -9.19
CA ASP A 398 -1.93 -6.45 -7.87
C ASP A 398 -0.85 -5.59 -7.16
N PRO A 399 -1.21 -4.37 -6.72
CA PRO A 399 -0.25 -3.40 -6.20
C PRO A 399 0.52 -3.90 -4.98
N TYR A 400 -0.08 -4.74 -4.13
CA TYR A 400 0.62 -5.29 -2.96
C TYR A 400 1.36 -6.60 -3.27
N GLY A 401 1.03 -7.30 -4.35
CA GLY A 401 1.81 -8.43 -4.87
C GLY A 401 3.16 -8.01 -5.44
N THR A 402 3.22 -6.83 -6.06
CA THR A 402 4.43 -6.33 -6.75
C THR A 402 5.41 -5.59 -5.83
N PHE A 403 4.94 -4.97 -4.74
CA PHE A 403 5.78 -4.06 -3.92
C PHE A 403 5.79 -4.34 -2.42
N GLY A 404 5.14 -5.42 -1.97
CA GLY A 404 5.09 -5.80 -0.56
C GLY A 404 5.61 -7.22 -0.33
N GLY A 405 6.93 -7.36 -0.24
CA GLY A 405 7.63 -8.61 0.09
C GLY A 405 9.10 -8.38 0.36
#